data_AF-A0A925CV55-F1
#
_entry.id   AF-A0A925CV55-F1
#
_cell.length_a   1.000
_cell.length_b   1.000
_cell.length_c   1.000
_cell.angle_alpha   90.00
_cell.angle_beta   90.00
_cell.angle_gamma   90.00
#
_symmetry.space_group_name_H-M   'P 1'
#
loop_
_entity.id
_entity.type
_entity.pdbx_description
1 polymer ?
#
loop_
_entity_poly.entity_id
_entity_poly.type
_entity_poly.pdbx_seq_one_letter_code
_entity_poly.pdbx_strand_id
1 'polypeptide(L)'
;LKGASGTPVYSPEYDTQEAIYDDLLAKLKTANEKLIVGGPVVSGGADILYAGNILKWKKFANSLRLRLANRQAAKKPAESRAVFAEIVGDPATYPIFVDNVDNARLVHTVNRPSNNEWHEAMVQAGRTDWNVGKTLIDKLIALGDTRLPVYAQPVTGSSYAGIPNGLPDAVATTYLNTTSKIGTAFLAAAAPSVIMTYSELEFILAEAVLDGDLMIGTAQTYFENGVKGSFIQHGAVIPADYITNLSGVTRELVFDQKYIALYGQGIEAWTEYRRTGLPVLPEKDSRAIFVNDGVLPTRLPYPTTEQSLNASEYARGVELIGGSDNAKTPMWWVE
;
A
#
# COMPACT_ATOMS: atom_id res chain seq x y z
N LEU A 1 17.73 -16.80 -7.01
CA LEU A 1 16.33 -17.17 -7.33
C LEU A 1 16.33 -18.65 -7.71
N LYS A 2 15.51 -19.48 -7.06
CA LYS A 2 15.49 -20.94 -7.32
C LYS A 2 15.14 -21.26 -8.79
N GLY A 3 14.43 -20.36 -9.49
CA GLY A 3 14.14 -20.46 -10.93
C GLY A 3 15.30 -20.16 -11.89
N ALA A 4 16.48 -19.76 -11.39
CA ALA A 4 17.70 -19.60 -12.18
C ALA A 4 18.65 -20.81 -12.09
N SER A 5 18.18 -21.90 -11.48
CA SER A 5 18.92 -23.17 -11.43
C SER A 5 19.11 -23.74 -12.83
N GLY A 6 20.32 -24.25 -13.13
CA GLY A 6 20.61 -24.93 -14.40
C GLY A 6 19.86 -26.27 -14.56
N THR A 7 19.28 -26.80 -13.48
CA THR A 7 18.36 -27.94 -13.53
C THR A 7 16.92 -27.43 -13.35
N PRO A 8 16.00 -27.74 -14.28
CA PRO A 8 14.60 -27.35 -14.14
C PRO A 8 13.97 -27.94 -12.87
N VAL A 9 13.24 -27.09 -12.13
CA VAL A 9 12.39 -27.52 -11.01
C VAL A 9 10.95 -27.39 -11.46
N TYR A 10 10.31 -28.51 -11.76
CA TYR A 10 8.93 -28.55 -12.29
C TYR A 10 7.84 -28.46 -11.22
N SER A 11 8.20 -28.74 -9.97
CA SER A 11 7.31 -28.68 -8.81
C SER A 11 7.99 -27.88 -7.70
N PRO A 12 8.05 -26.54 -7.83
CA PRO A 12 8.68 -25.70 -6.81
C PRO A 12 7.88 -25.77 -5.51
N GLU A 13 8.62 -25.97 -4.41
CA GLU A 13 8.04 -25.98 -3.06
C GLU A 13 7.55 -24.59 -2.65
N TYR A 14 6.57 -24.56 -1.75
CA TYR A 14 6.06 -23.33 -1.16
C TYR A 14 6.94 -22.96 0.03
N ASP A 15 7.64 -21.84 -0.05
CA ASP A 15 8.38 -21.31 1.10
C ASP A 15 7.40 -20.72 2.14
N THR A 16 7.72 -20.84 3.43
CA THR A 16 6.90 -20.23 4.48
C THR A 16 6.93 -18.70 4.36
N GLN A 17 5.85 -18.03 4.79
CA GLN A 17 5.83 -16.56 4.77
C GLN A 17 6.95 -15.97 5.63
N GLU A 18 7.23 -16.54 6.80
CA GLU A 18 8.35 -16.12 7.64
C GLU A 18 9.69 -16.17 6.88
N ALA A 19 10.00 -17.31 6.24
CA ALA A 19 11.24 -17.45 5.48
C ALA A 19 11.33 -16.48 4.30
N ILE A 20 10.20 -16.19 3.65
CA ILE A 20 10.12 -15.19 2.58
C ILE A 20 10.44 -13.78 3.14
N TYR A 21 9.91 -13.40 4.30
CA TYR A 21 10.20 -12.09 4.90
C TYR A 21 11.67 -11.97 5.32
N ASP A 22 12.22 -12.99 5.98
CA ASP A 22 13.63 -13.03 6.37
C ASP A 22 14.55 -12.86 5.14
N ASP A 23 14.26 -13.60 4.06
CA ASP A 23 15.02 -13.55 2.81
C ASP A 23 14.86 -12.20 2.08
N LEU A 24 13.65 -11.61 2.05
CA LEU A 24 13.43 -10.29 1.46
C LEU A 24 14.20 -9.19 2.21
N LEU A 25 14.16 -9.20 3.55
CA LEU A 25 14.89 -8.25 4.38
C LEU A 25 16.40 -8.36 4.18
N ALA A 26 16.93 -9.58 4.09
CA ALA A 26 18.34 -9.84 3.80
C ALA A 26 18.73 -9.37 2.39
N LYS A 27 17.91 -9.67 1.37
CA LYS A 27 18.16 -9.24 -0.01
C LYS A 27 18.14 -7.72 -0.17
N LEU A 28 17.23 -7.02 0.52
CA LEU A 28 17.19 -5.56 0.49
C LEU A 28 18.43 -4.95 1.17
N LYS A 29 18.94 -5.56 2.25
CA LYS A 29 20.23 -5.17 2.84
C LYS A 29 21.37 -5.33 1.85
N THR A 30 21.49 -6.51 1.24
CA THR A 30 22.51 -6.78 0.22
C THR A 30 22.37 -5.84 -0.98
N ALA A 31 21.15 -5.47 -1.38
CA ALA A 31 20.93 -4.49 -2.43
C ALA A 31 21.47 -3.11 -2.04
N ASN A 32 21.21 -2.64 -0.81
CA ASN A 32 21.79 -1.39 -0.31
C ASN A 32 23.33 -1.42 -0.34
N GLU A 33 23.95 -2.52 0.09
CA GLU A 33 25.41 -2.70 0.10
C GLU A 33 26.02 -2.71 -1.30
N LYS A 34 25.35 -3.36 -2.27
CA LYS A 34 25.85 -3.51 -3.64
C LYS A 34 25.60 -2.31 -4.54
N LEU A 35 24.58 -1.50 -4.23
CA LEU A 35 24.31 -0.27 -4.97
C LEU A 35 25.31 0.81 -4.54
N ILE A 36 26.22 1.16 -5.45
CA ILE A 36 27.26 2.18 -5.24
C ILE A 36 26.87 3.46 -5.97
N VAL A 37 26.69 4.56 -5.24
CA VAL A 37 26.39 5.88 -5.83
C VAL A 37 27.55 6.29 -6.74
N GLY A 38 27.24 6.65 -7.99
CA GLY A 38 28.25 6.92 -9.01
C GLY A 38 28.81 5.67 -9.71
N GLY A 39 28.35 4.48 -9.34
CA GLY A 39 28.64 3.23 -10.04
C GLY A 39 27.89 3.08 -11.36
N PRO A 40 28.01 1.91 -12.03
CA PRO A 40 27.31 1.62 -13.28
C PRO A 40 25.79 1.74 -13.13
N VAL A 41 25.16 2.46 -14.04
CA VAL A 41 23.69 2.67 -14.07
C VAL A 41 23.03 1.84 -15.17
N VAL A 42 21.76 1.50 -14.98
CA VAL A 42 20.90 1.01 -16.07
C VAL A 42 20.65 2.18 -17.02
N SER A 43 21.23 2.11 -18.22
CA SER A 43 21.24 3.20 -19.20
C SER A 43 20.09 3.10 -20.22
N GLY A 44 20.00 4.09 -21.11
CA GLY A 44 19.06 4.05 -22.25
C GLY A 44 17.58 4.23 -21.90
N GLY A 45 17.27 4.77 -20.71
CA GLY A 45 15.89 4.96 -20.27
C GLY A 45 15.16 3.65 -19.89
N ALA A 46 15.90 2.54 -19.74
CA ALA A 46 15.32 1.25 -19.38
C ALA A 46 14.83 1.20 -17.92
N ASP A 47 15.41 2.02 -17.03
CA ASP A 47 14.85 2.23 -15.70
C ASP A 47 13.76 3.32 -15.73
N ILE A 48 12.51 2.86 -15.73
CA ILE A 48 11.31 3.70 -15.77
C ILE A 48 10.80 4.10 -14.37
N LEU A 49 11.51 3.73 -13.29
CA LEU A 49 11.22 4.17 -11.92
C LEU A 49 12.05 5.38 -11.55
N TYR A 50 13.38 5.27 -11.69
CA TYR A 50 14.33 6.28 -11.21
C TYR A 50 15.33 6.74 -12.25
N ALA A 51 15.16 6.37 -13.53
CA ALA A 51 16.03 6.78 -14.63
C ALA A 51 17.53 6.51 -14.36
N GLY A 52 17.83 5.39 -13.71
CA GLY A 52 19.19 4.97 -13.36
C GLY A 52 19.74 5.64 -12.11
N ASN A 53 18.95 6.43 -11.36
CA ASN A 53 19.41 7.09 -10.15
C ASN A 53 19.61 6.09 -9.00
N ILE A 54 20.86 5.66 -8.81
CA ILE A 54 21.24 4.67 -7.80
C ILE A 54 20.91 5.12 -6.37
N LEU A 55 21.06 6.42 -6.05
CA LEU A 55 20.75 6.91 -4.71
C LEU A 55 19.26 6.71 -4.39
N LYS A 56 18.37 6.99 -5.35
CA LYS A 56 16.93 6.74 -5.17
C LYS A 56 16.60 5.26 -5.04
N TRP A 57 17.30 4.38 -5.77
CA TRP A 57 17.18 2.93 -5.57
C TRP A 57 17.62 2.48 -4.16
N LYS A 58 18.72 3.03 -3.62
CA LYS A 58 19.12 2.77 -2.22
C LYS A 58 18.05 3.23 -1.23
N LYS A 59 17.54 4.46 -1.42
CA LYS A 59 16.45 5.01 -0.61
C LYS A 59 15.22 4.14 -0.61
N PHE A 60 14.81 3.67 -1.79
CA PHE A 60 13.67 2.76 -1.91
C PHE A 60 13.94 1.41 -1.25
N ALA A 61 15.13 0.83 -1.45
CA ALA A 61 15.48 -0.45 -0.84
C ALA A 61 15.39 -0.41 0.69
N ASN A 62 15.94 0.64 1.32
CA ASN A 62 15.90 0.79 2.79
C ASN A 62 14.48 1.15 3.28
N SER A 63 13.74 1.99 2.56
CA SER A 63 12.36 2.33 2.93
C SER A 63 11.44 1.10 2.85
N LEU A 64 11.58 0.27 1.81
CA LEU A 64 10.85 -0.98 1.69
C LEU A 64 11.25 -1.98 2.78
N ARG A 65 12.54 -1.99 3.17
CA ARG A 65 13.04 -2.81 4.28
C ARG A 65 12.39 -2.41 5.61
N LEU A 66 12.17 -1.12 5.84
CA LEU A 66 11.40 -0.61 6.99
C LEU A 66 9.91 -1.00 6.91
N ARG A 67 9.27 -0.95 5.73
CA ARG A 67 7.89 -1.46 5.56
C ARG A 67 7.77 -2.93 5.96
N LEU A 68 8.69 -3.77 5.49
CA LEU A 68 8.68 -5.20 5.79
C LEU A 68 8.98 -5.50 7.26
N ALA A 69 9.92 -4.77 7.87
CA ALA A 69 10.21 -4.87 9.30
C ALA A 69 8.99 -4.48 10.14
N ASN A 70 8.33 -3.36 9.81
CA ASN A 70 7.09 -2.95 10.46
C ASN A 70 6.00 -4.02 10.34
N ARG A 71 5.85 -4.59 9.14
CA ARG A 71 4.82 -5.58 8.86
C ARG A 71 4.96 -6.86 9.68
N GLN A 72 6.18 -7.32 9.94
CA GLN A 72 6.43 -8.52 10.74
C GLN A 72 6.60 -8.23 12.24
N ALA A 73 6.53 -6.98 12.68
CA ALA A 73 6.94 -6.57 14.04
C ALA A 73 6.23 -7.35 15.15
N ALA A 74 4.93 -7.64 15.00
CA ALA A 74 4.19 -8.43 15.98
C ALA A 74 4.64 -9.90 16.07
N LYS A 75 5.27 -10.44 15.02
CA LYS A 75 5.79 -11.82 15.00
C LYS A 75 7.28 -11.90 15.31
N LYS A 76 8.06 -10.88 14.91
CA LYS A 76 9.52 -10.79 15.07
C LYS A 76 9.94 -9.41 15.62
N PRO A 77 9.54 -9.07 16.87
CA PRO A 77 9.71 -7.71 17.39
C PRO A 77 11.18 -7.31 17.58
N ALA A 78 12.01 -8.22 18.08
CA ALA A 78 13.43 -7.96 18.30
C ALA A 78 14.19 -7.69 16.98
N GLU A 79 13.93 -8.51 15.96
CA GLU A 79 14.51 -8.39 14.63
C GLU A 79 14.04 -7.11 13.94
N SER A 80 12.75 -6.79 14.06
CA SER A 80 12.17 -5.59 13.46
C SER A 80 12.76 -4.32 14.07
N ARG A 81 12.85 -4.26 15.40
CA ARG A 81 13.55 -3.17 16.13
C ARG A 81 15.00 -3.03 15.72
N ALA A 82 15.71 -4.14 15.53
CA ALA A 82 17.10 -4.10 15.07
C ALA A 82 17.22 -3.50 13.66
N VAL A 83 16.30 -3.82 12.74
CA VAL A 83 16.26 -3.22 11.39
C VAL A 83 15.96 -1.72 11.44
N PHE A 84 15.00 -1.30 12.27
CA PHE A 84 14.69 0.12 12.47
C PHE A 84 15.90 0.89 13.01
N ALA A 85 16.55 0.38 14.06
CA ALA A 85 17.73 1.00 14.66
C ALA A 85 18.91 1.08 13.67
N GLU A 86 19.16 0.02 12.89
CA GLU A 86 20.21 -0.01 11.86
C GLU A 86 19.99 1.06 10.80
N ILE A 87 18.78 1.12 10.22
CA ILE A 87 18.51 2.00 9.07
C ILE A 87 18.39 3.46 9.51
N VAL A 88 17.60 3.74 10.55
CA VAL A 88 17.34 5.12 10.98
C VAL A 88 18.54 5.70 11.73
N GLY A 89 19.33 4.85 12.41
CA GLY A 89 20.52 5.27 13.17
C GLY A 89 21.74 5.61 12.32
N ASP A 90 21.79 5.20 11.05
CA ASP A 90 22.90 5.49 10.12
C ASP A 90 22.38 5.89 8.73
N PRO A 91 21.84 7.11 8.59
CA PRO A 91 21.29 7.58 7.31
C PRO A 91 22.35 7.79 6.21
N ALA A 92 23.64 7.83 6.56
CA ALA A 92 24.72 7.93 5.58
C ALA A 92 24.92 6.60 4.84
N THR A 93 24.87 5.47 5.57
CA THR A 93 24.95 4.13 4.99
C THR A 93 23.61 3.64 4.46
N TYR A 94 22.52 3.98 5.16
CA TYR A 94 21.15 3.55 4.85
C TYR A 94 20.23 4.74 4.56
N PRO A 95 20.44 5.46 3.44
CA PRO A 95 19.54 6.56 3.09
C PRO A 95 18.12 6.01 2.85
N ILE A 96 17.11 6.77 3.25
CA ILE A 96 15.68 6.48 3.08
C ILE A 96 14.99 7.62 2.32
N PHE A 97 13.68 7.53 2.04
CA PHE A 97 12.94 8.66 1.48
C PHE A 97 12.97 9.86 2.43
N VAL A 98 13.19 11.06 1.88
CA VAL A 98 13.20 12.31 2.66
C VAL A 98 12.11 13.29 2.22
N ASP A 99 11.53 13.09 1.03
CA ASP A 99 10.40 13.85 0.52
C ASP A 99 9.69 13.09 -0.62
N ASN A 100 8.65 13.69 -1.20
CA ASN A 100 7.87 13.10 -2.29
C ASN A 100 8.66 12.90 -3.61
N VAL A 101 9.83 13.53 -3.82
CA VAL A 101 10.63 13.30 -5.02
C VAL A 101 11.27 11.92 -5.02
N ASP A 102 11.38 11.29 -3.86
CA ASP A 102 11.92 9.94 -3.72
C ASP A 102 10.87 8.84 -3.91
N ASN A 103 9.56 9.16 -3.95
CA ASN A 103 8.47 8.19 -4.11
C ASN A 103 8.78 7.14 -5.21
N ALA A 104 8.61 5.86 -4.88
CA ALA A 104 8.74 4.77 -5.83
C ALA A 104 7.44 4.67 -6.65
N ARG A 105 7.50 5.09 -7.90
CA ARG A 105 6.35 5.09 -8.81
C ARG A 105 6.75 4.70 -10.22
N LEU A 106 5.93 3.87 -10.83
CA LEU A 106 5.98 3.54 -12.25
C LEU A 106 5.24 4.64 -13.02
N VAL A 107 5.98 5.47 -13.76
CA VAL A 107 5.36 6.52 -14.58
C VAL A 107 4.92 5.92 -15.90
N HIS A 108 3.61 5.90 -16.14
CA HIS A 108 3.03 5.44 -17.39
C HIS A 108 3.22 6.47 -18.50
N THR A 109 3.13 6.02 -19.75
CA THR A 109 3.19 6.91 -20.91
C THR A 109 1.79 7.21 -21.45
N VAL A 110 1.64 8.16 -22.36
CA VAL A 110 0.37 8.37 -23.06
C VAL A 110 0.11 7.33 -24.16
N ASN A 111 1.10 6.50 -24.47
CA ASN A 111 1.06 5.54 -25.57
C ASN A 111 0.68 4.14 -25.06
N ARG A 112 -0.21 3.46 -25.79
CA ARG A 112 -0.55 2.05 -25.54
C ARG A 112 0.61 1.13 -25.99
N PRO A 113 0.84 -0.02 -25.33
CA PRO A 113 0.11 -0.55 -24.17
C PRO A 113 0.67 -0.07 -22.81
N SER A 114 1.52 0.96 -22.79
CA SER A 114 2.23 1.39 -21.58
C SER A 114 1.56 2.54 -20.83
N ASN A 115 0.26 2.76 -21.07
CA ASN A 115 -0.51 3.77 -20.36
C ASN A 115 -1.13 3.19 -19.08
N ASN A 116 -1.73 4.06 -18.29
CA ASN A 116 -2.34 3.70 -17.01
C ASN A 116 -3.57 2.79 -17.23
N GLU A 117 -3.65 1.68 -16.52
CA GLU A 117 -4.75 0.71 -16.67
C GLU A 117 -6.13 1.26 -16.27
N TRP A 118 -6.20 2.21 -15.32
CA TRP A 118 -7.44 2.92 -15.01
C TRP A 118 -7.87 3.83 -16.16
N HIS A 119 -6.92 4.41 -16.90
CA HIS A 119 -7.24 5.14 -18.13
C HIS A 119 -7.83 4.20 -19.19
N GLU A 120 -7.23 3.02 -19.37
CA GLU A 120 -7.74 2.01 -20.30
C GLU A 120 -9.16 1.57 -19.94
N ALA A 121 -9.41 1.26 -18.67
CA ALA A 121 -10.73 0.81 -18.22
C ALA A 121 -11.80 1.93 -18.26
N MET A 122 -11.50 3.08 -17.67
CA MET A 122 -12.52 4.12 -17.40
C MET A 122 -12.66 5.13 -18.53
N VAL A 123 -11.61 5.36 -19.32
CA VAL A 123 -11.61 6.36 -20.40
C VAL A 123 -11.72 5.67 -21.76
N GLN A 124 -10.83 4.73 -22.08
CA GLN A 124 -10.82 4.08 -23.41
C GLN A 124 -11.96 3.09 -23.59
N ALA A 125 -12.20 2.21 -22.60
CA ALA A 125 -13.31 1.27 -22.62
C ALA A 125 -14.63 1.91 -22.14
N GLY A 126 -14.60 3.17 -21.68
CA GLY A 126 -15.80 3.94 -21.32
C GLY A 126 -16.57 3.39 -20.11
N ARG A 127 -15.90 2.67 -19.19
CA ARG A 127 -16.57 2.17 -17.99
C ARG A 127 -17.03 3.32 -17.09
N THR A 128 -18.24 3.18 -16.55
CA THR A 128 -18.89 4.22 -15.72
C THR A 128 -19.35 3.70 -14.36
N ASP A 129 -19.02 2.46 -14.06
CA ASP A 129 -19.52 1.65 -12.96
C ASP A 129 -18.52 1.52 -11.79
N TRP A 130 -17.50 2.39 -11.73
CA TRP A 130 -16.60 2.53 -10.59
C TRP A 130 -16.80 3.87 -9.88
N ASN A 131 -17.25 3.80 -8.64
CA ASN A 131 -17.48 4.93 -7.75
C ASN A 131 -16.66 4.76 -6.47
N VAL A 132 -16.28 5.87 -5.85
CA VAL A 132 -15.49 5.87 -4.60
C VAL A 132 -16.38 5.46 -3.44
N GLY A 133 -15.88 4.60 -2.57
CA GLY A 133 -16.63 4.11 -1.40
C GLY A 133 -17.00 5.21 -0.40
N LYS A 134 -18.19 5.08 0.20
CA LYS A 134 -18.75 6.00 1.20
C LYS A 134 -17.82 6.22 2.38
N THR A 135 -17.17 5.15 2.86
CA THR A 135 -16.23 5.22 3.99
C THR A 135 -15.15 6.29 3.79
N LEU A 136 -14.54 6.35 2.61
CA LEU A 136 -13.49 7.32 2.33
C LEU A 136 -14.07 8.72 2.10
N ILE A 137 -15.14 8.85 1.31
CA ILE A 137 -15.74 10.15 1.00
C ILE A 137 -16.23 10.84 2.27
N ASP A 138 -16.96 10.13 3.13
CA ASP A 138 -17.47 10.69 4.39
C ASP A 138 -16.33 11.13 5.31
N LYS A 139 -15.24 10.34 5.39
CA LYS A 139 -14.06 10.69 6.20
C LYS A 139 -13.41 11.97 5.70
N LEU A 140 -13.21 12.12 4.38
CA LEU A 140 -12.64 13.33 3.79
C LEU A 140 -13.54 14.55 3.97
N ILE A 141 -14.85 14.40 3.84
CA ILE A 141 -15.82 15.48 4.10
C ILE A 141 -15.75 15.91 5.57
N ALA A 142 -15.78 14.97 6.50
CA ALA A 142 -15.75 15.26 7.94
C ALA A 142 -14.46 15.99 8.36
N LEU A 143 -13.35 15.69 7.70
CA LEU A 143 -12.05 16.32 7.94
C LEU A 143 -11.86 17.66 7.20
N GLY A 144 -12.79 18.06 6.33
CA GLY A 144 -12.58 19.20 5.43
C GLY A 144 -11.36 19.02 4.52
N ASP A 145 -11.08 17.78 4.11
CA ASP A 145 -9.85 17.40 3.45
C ASP A 145 -9.82 17.81 1.97
N THR A 146 -8.86 18.66 1.61
CA THR A 146 -8.72 19.20 0.24
C THR A 146 -8.16 18.21 -0.78
N ARG A 147 -7.81 16.97 -0.35
CA ARG A 147 -7.51 15.87 -1.28
C ARG A 147 -8.78 15.29 -1.91
N LEU A 148 -9.97 15.52 -1.33
CA LEU A 148 -11.25 15.05 -1.85
C LEU A 148 -11.48 15.34 -3.36
N PRO A 149 -11.32 16.59 -3.86
CA PRO A 149 -11.46 16.88 -5.29
C PRO A 149 -10.42 16.20 -6.19
N VAL A 150 -9.29 15.75 -5.64
CA VAL A 150 -8.29 14.96 -6.38
C VAL A 150 -8.72 13.49 -6.45
N TYR A 151 -9.25 12.97 -5.34
CA TYR A 151 -9.57 11.54 -5.20
C TYR A 151 -10.88 11.17 -5.89
N ALA A 152 -11.80 12.12 -6.00
CA ALA A 152 -13.15 11.90 -6.44
C ALA A 152 -13.63 13.02 -7.37
N GLN A 153 -14.52 12.67 -8.29
CA GLN A 153 -15.28 13.64 -9.07
C GLN A 153 -16.55 14.04 -8.28
N PRO A 154 -16.99 15.31 -8.34
CA PRO A 154 -18.26 15.69 -7.75
C PRO A 154 -19.43 15.04 -8.50
N VAL A 155 -20.52 14.76 -7.79
CA VAL A 155 -21.75 14.20 -8.38
C VAL A 155 -22.50 15.29 -9.15
N THR A 156 -22.75 16.43 -8.51
CA THR A 156 -23.36 17.61 -9.12
C THR A 156 -22.83 18.87 -8.41
N GLY A 157 -22.45 19.89 -9.19
CA GLY A 157 -21.80 21.09 -8.64
C GLY A 157 -20.52 20.71 -7.88
N SER A 158 -20.49 21.02 -6.59
CA SER A 158 -19.37 20.71 -5.68
C SER A 158 -19.73 19.65 -4.62
N SER A 159 -20.80 18.88 -4.83
CA SER A 159 -21.23 17.82 -3.90
C SER A 159 -20.49 16.51 -4.15
N TYR A 160 -20.13 15.83 -3.07
CA TYR A 160 -19.47 14.53 -3.08
C TYR A 160 -20.30 13.54 -2.26
N ALA A 161 -20.41 12.31 -2.77
CA ALA A 161 -21.10 11.23 -2.07
C ALA A 161 -20.47 9.91 -2.46
N GLY A 162 -20.10 9.06 -1.52
CA GLY A 162 -19.56 7.74 -1.86
C GLY A 162 -20.64 6.66 -1.92
N ILE A 163 -20.34 5.58 -2.65
CA ILE A 163 -21.22 4.40 -2.72
C ILE A 163 -21.13 3.60 -1.40
N PRO A 164 -22.27 3.21 -0.78
CA PRO A 164 -22.21 2.37 0.42
C PRO A 164 -21.42 1.08 0.17
N ASN A 165 -20.49 0.77 1.06
CA ASN A 165 -19.59 -0.36 0.91
C ASN A 165 -20.34 -1.69 1.11
N GLY A 166 -20.01 -2.71 0.31
CA GLY A 166 -20.51 -4.08 0.48
C GLY A 166 -21.94 -4.35 -0.03
N LEU A 167 -22.54 -3.41 -0.77
CA LEU A 167 -23.83 -3.62 -1.40
C LEU A 167 -23.76 -4.73 -2.47
N PRO A 168 -24.79 -5.59 -2.59
CA PRO A 168 -24.92 -6.48 -3.74
C PRO A 168 -25.12 -5.71 -5.03
N ASP A 169 -24.65 -6.27 -6.15
CA ASP A 169 -24.59 -5.61 -7.47
C ASP A 169 -25.91 -4.95 -7.89
N ALA A 170 -27.04 -5.65 -7.72
CA ALA A 170 -28.36 -5.14 -8.06
C ALA A 170 -28.73 -3.84 -7.31
N VAL A 171 -28.23 -3.66 -6.08
CA VAL A 171 -28.44 -2.43 -5.30
C VAL A 171 -27.36 -1.40 -5.59
N ALA A 172 -26.10 -1.82 -5.76
CA ALA A 172 -24.99 -0.93 -6.07
C ALA A 172 -25.21 -0.15 -7.37
N THR A 173 -25.78 -0.79 -8.40
CA THR A 173 -26.07 -0.17 -9.70
C THR A 173 -26.98 1.07 -9.64
N THR A 174 -27.83 1.21 -8.62
CA THR A 174 -28.70 2.40 -8.48
C THR A 174 -27.92 3.65 -8.06
N TYR A 175 -26.68 3.50 -7.57
CA TYR A 175 -25.84 4.59 -7.07
C TYR A 175 -24.87 5.16 -8.09
N LEU A 176 -24.73 4.54 -9.27
CA LEU A 176 -23.68 4.90 -10.25
C LEU A 176 -23.72 6.37 -10.70
N ASN A 177 -24.93 6.94 -10.79
CA ASN A 177 -25.16 8.33 -11.21
C ASN A 177 -25.37 9.30 -10.03
N THR A 178 -25.42 8.81 -8.79
CA THR A 178 -25.68 9.63 -7.59
C THR A 178 -24.50 9.65 -6.62
N THR A 179 -23.37 9.02 -7.00
CA THR A 179 -22.17 8.94 -6.18
C THR A 179 -20.94 9.30 -7.00
N SER A 180 -19.89 9.72 -6.31
CA SER A 180 -18.66 10.24 -6.88
C SER A 180 -17.87 9.15 -7.58
N LYS A 181 -17.49 9.42 -8.84
CA LYS A 181 -16.55 8.59 -9.60
C LYS A 181 -15.11 8.85 -9.15
N ILE A 182 -14.20 7.97 -9.55
CA ILE A 182 -12.76 8.12 -9.32
C ILE A 182 -12.27 9.45 -9.92
N GLY A 183 -11.47 10.21 -9.16
CA GLY A 183 -10.91 11.49 -9.59
C GLY A 183 -10.07 11.37 -10.86
N THR A 184 -10.19 12.36 -11.75
CA THR A 184 -9.57 12.34 -13.08
C THR A 184 -8.04 12.30 -13.05
N ALA A 185 -7.42 12.75 -11.97
CA ALA A 185 -5.97 12.65 -11.75
C ALA A 185 -5.47 11.19 -11.79
N PHE A 186 -6.30 10.23 -11.35
CA PHE A 186 -5.98 8.80 -11.38
C PHE A 186 -6.34 8.12 -12.71
N LEU A 187 -7.08 8.83 -13.58
CA LEU A 187 -7.53 8.34 -14.89
C LEU A 187 -6.74 8.93 -16.05
N ALA A 188 -5.75 9.80 -15.79
CA ALA A 188 -4.89 10.33 -16.82
C ALA A 188 -4.03 9.22 -17.42
N ALA A 189 -3.80 9.24 -18.75
CA ALA A 189 -3.04 8.18 -19.43
C ALA A 189 -1.63 7.97 -18.85
N ALA A 190 -0.98 9.06 -18.44
CA ALA A 190 0.34 9.03 -17.82
C ALA A 190 0.31 9.03 -16.27
N ALA A 191 -0.86 8.83 -15.65
CA ALA A 191 -0.96 8.74 -14.19
C ALA A 191 -0.09 7.58 -13.69
N PRO A 192 0.74 7.76 -12.65
CA PRO A 192 1.68 6.74 -12.22
C PRO A 192 0.99 5.63 -11.43
N SER A 193 1.56 4.42 -11.48
CA SER A 193 1.28 3.36 -10.50
C SER A 193 2.28 3.49 -9.35
N VAL A 194 1.78 3.74 -8.14
CA VAL A 194 2.61 4.00 -6.96
C VAL A 194 2.91 2.70 -6.21
N ILE A 195 4.18 2.48 -5.86
CA ILE A 195 4.65 1.29 -5.12
C ILE A 195 4.86 1.63 -3.64
N MET A 196 5.55 2.73 -3.36
CA MET A 196 5.78 3.23 -2.00
C MET A 196 5.94 4.74 -2.00
N THR A 197 5.40 5.40 -0.98
CA THR A 197 5.48 6.87 -0.83
C THR A 197 6.28 7.27 0.39
N TYR A 198 6.79 8.50 0.36
CA TYR A 198 7.35 9.18 1.53
C TYR A 198 6.33 9.26 2.67
N SER A 199 5.07 9.61 2.37
CA SER A 199 4.01 9.66 3.38
C SER A 199 3.82 8.35 4.11
N GLU A 200 3.82 7.25 3.37
CA GLU A 200 3.69 5.92 3.95
C GLU A 200 4.88 5.56 4.84
N LEU A 201 6.11 5.87 4.41
CA LEU A 201 7.31 5.69 5.23
C LEU A 201 7.20 6.47 6.55
N GLU A 202 6.78 7.73 6.48
CA GLU A 202 6.61 8.57 7.67
C GLU A 202 5.54 7.99 8.60
N PHE A 203 4.42 7.46 8.08
CA PHE A 203 3.45 6.74 8.93
C PHE A 203 4.00 5.44 9.53
N ILE A 204 4.86 4.70 8.80
CA ILE A 204 5.58 3.53 9.33
C ILE A 204 6.49 3.94 10.50
N LEU A 205 7.23 5.04 10.36
CA LEU A 205 8.12 5.55 11.42
C LEU A 205 7.31 6.06 12.63
N ALA A 206 6.18 6.73 12.40
CA ALA A 206 5.29 7.16 13.47
C ALA A 206 4.75 5.98 14.27
N GLU A 207 4.25 4.94 13.59
CA GLU A 207 3.79 3.70 14.21
C GLU A 207 4.92 3.02 15.00
N ALA A 208 6.10 2.85 14.41
CA ALA A 208 7.23 2.20 15.08
C ALA A 208 7.66 2.93 16.36
N VAL A 209 7.56 4.26 16.41
CA VAL A 209 7.81 5.02 17.66
C VAL A 209 6.73 4.76 18.70
N LEU A 210 5.44 4.73 18.29
CA LEU A 210 4.33 4.45 19.21
C LEU A 210 4.41 3.03 19.80
N ASP A 211 4.77 2.06 18.96
CA ASP A 211 4.84 0.65 19.34
C ASP A 211 6.16 0.30 20.08
N GLY A 212 7.11 1.25 20.14
CA GLY A 212 8.38 1.09 20.85
C GLY A 212 9.43 0.29 20.08
N ASP A 213 9.30 0.21 18.76
CA ASP A 213 10.26 -0.43 17.85
C ASP A 213 11.29 0.55 17.27
N LEU A 214 11.03 1.86 17.38
CA LEU A 214 11.96 2.92 17.02
C LEU A 214 12.08 3.94 18.16
N MET A 215 13.33 4.29 18.52
CA MET A 215 13.64 5.21 19.62
C MET A 215 14.26 6.53 19.15
N ILE A 216 14.26 6.76 17.83
CA ILE A 216 14.80 7.96 17.18
C ILE A 216 13.63 8.77 16.64
N GLY A 217 13.66 10.09 16.81
CA GLY A 217 12.58 10.98 16.39
C GLY A 217 11.38 10.94 17.34
N THR A 218 10.23 11.44 16.88
CA THR A 218 8.97 11.40 17.64
C THR A 218 7.82 10.99 16.73
N ALA A 219 6.84 10.28 17.28
CA ALA A 219 5.63 9.90 16.54
C ALA A 219 4.91 11.14 15.97
N GLN A 220 4.87 12.25 16.71
CA GLN A 220 4.29 13.51 16.25
C GLN A 220 4.96 14.03 14.98
N THR A 221 6.30 14.12 14.97
CA THR A 221 7.04 14.64 13.82
C THR A 221 6.80 13.78 12.57
N TYR A 222 6.92 12.45 12.73
CA TYR A 222 6.72 11.52 11.62
C TYR A 222 5.27 11.55 11.12
N PHE A 223 4.30 11.56 12.02
CA PHE A 223 2.88 11.67 11.66
C PHE A 223 2.59 12.94 10.84
N GLU A 224 3.05 14.10 11.32
CA GLU A 224 2.85 15.37 10.61
C GLU A 224 3.51 15.40 9.25
N ASN A 225 4.72 14.86 9.12
CA ASN A 225 5.41 14.72 7.84
C ASN A 225 4.64 13.82 6.89
N GLY A 226 4.10 12.70 7.39
CA GLY A 226 3.27 11.79 6.62
C GLY A 226 2.03 12.47 6.05
N VAL A 227 1.32 13.23 6.90
CA VAL A 227 0.17 14.05 6.49
C VAL A 227 0.59 15.09 5.44
N LYS A 228 1.61 15.93 5.74
CA LYS A 228 2.08 16.99 4.84
C LYS A 228 2.50 16.42 3.47
N GLY A 229 3.29 15.35 3.48
CA GLY A 229 3.72 14.66 2.27
C GLY A 229 2.56 14.14 1.43
N SER A 230 1.42 13.78 2.05
CA SER A 230 0.29 13.21 1.32
C SER A 230 -0.49 14.32 0.61
N PHE A 231 -0.66 15.48 1.25
CA PHE A 231 -1.20 16.67 0.57
C PHE A 231 -0.30 17.11 -0.59
N ILE A 232 1.02 17.21 -0.34
CA ILE A 232 2.01 17.60 -1.36
C ILE A 232 2.00 16.65 -2.56
N GLN A 233 1.93 15.33 -2.32
CA GLN A 233 1.86 14.32 -3.38
C GLN A 233 0.74 14.58 -4.38
N HIS A 234 -0.39 15.10 -3.90
CA HIS A 234 -1.59 15.33 -4.69
C HIS A 234 -1.78 16.80 -5.10
N GLY A 235 -0.81 17.68 -4.81
CA GLY A 235 -0.91 19.11 -5.06
C GLY A 235 -2.05 19.79 -4.30
N ALA A 236 -2.50 19.19 -3.20
CA ALA A 236 -3.59 19.69 -2.38
C ALA A 236 -3.06 20.67 -1.32
N VAL A 237 -3.86 21.69 -0.98
CA VAL A 237 -3.49 22.69 0.03
C VAL A 237 -3.94 22.20 1.41
N ILE A 238 -3.02 22.08 2.36
CA ILE A 238 -3.36 21.71 3.74
C ILE A 238 -4.21 22.83 4.36
N PRO A 239 -5.44 22.55 4.84
CA PRO A 239 -6.22 23.55 5.57
C PRO A 239 -5.48 24.03 6.82
N ALA A 240 -5.63 25.31 7.16
CA ALA A 240 -4.86 25.96 8.25
C ALA A 240 -4.91 25.20 9.58
N ASP A 241 -6.08 24.70 9.95
CA ASP A 241 -6.30 23.98 11.21
C ASP A 241 -6.27 22.45 11.06
N TYR A 242 -5.93 21.92 9.87
CA TYR A 242 -6.02 20.48 9.61
C TYR A 242 -5.11 19.69 10.55
N ILE A 243 -3.83 20.06 10.62
CA ILE A 243 -2.85 19.32 11.43
C ILE A 243 -3.08 19.55 12.93
N THR A 244 -3.44 20.78 13.33
CA THR A 244 -3.70 21.09 14.74
C THR A 244 -4.94 20.38 15.26
N ASN A 245 -5.94 20.13 14.41
CA ASN A 245 -7.12 19.32 14.76
C ASN A 245 -6.81 17.81 14.87
N LEU A 246 -5.71 17.33 14.30
CA LEU A 246 -5.21 15.96 14.46
C LEU A 246 -4.27 15.83 15.67
N SER A 247 -4.71 16.36 16.82
CA SER A 247 -3.93 16.36 18.06
C SER A 247 -3.93 15.00 18.77
N GLY A 248 -2.89 14.71 19.56
CA GLY A 248 -2.78 13.47 20.32
C GLY A 248 -2.57 12.26 19.42
N VAL A 249 -1.39 12.16 18.79
CA VAL A 249 -1.05 11.09 17.84
C VAL A 249 -1.18 9.71 18.49
N THR A 250 -2.31 9.06 18.23
CA THR A 250 -2.56 7.66 18.57
C THR A 250 -2.34 6.76 17.36
N ARG A 251 -2.30 5.45 17.62
CA ARG A 251 -2.18 4.44 16.56
C ARG A 251 -3.36 4.51 15.58
N GLU A 252 -4.59 4.65 16.07
CA GLU A 252 -5.80 4.78 15.25
C GLU A 252 -5.72 6.00 14.32
N LEU A 253 -5.23 7.14 14.85
CA LEU A 253 -5.09 8.36 14.08
C LEU A 253 -4.02 8.24 12.99
N VAL A 254 -2.89 7.57 13.28
CA VAL A 254 -1.86 7.24 12.28
C VAL A 254 -2.48 6.41 11.14
N PHE A 255 -3.21 5.35 11.47
CA PHE A 255 -3.83 4.48 10.45
C PHE A 255 -4.98 5.15 9.69
N ASP A 256 -5.72 6.06 10.33
CA ASP A 256 -6.73 6.87 9.65
C ASP A 256 -6.12 7.74 8.56
N GLN A 257 -5.03 8.45 8.85
CA GLN A 257 -4.34 9.27 7.86
C GLN A 257 -3.55 8.43 6.84
N LYS A 258 -2.99 7.28 7.26
CA LYS A 258 -2.33 6.33 6.36
C LYS A 258 -3.31 5.72 5.36
N TYR A 259 -4.52 5.37 5.79
CA TYR A 259 -5.61 4.90 4.92
C TYR A 259 -5.96 5.92 3.84
N ILE A 260 -6.05 7.20 4.20
CA ILE A 260 -6.27 8.28 3.23
C ILE A 260 -5.07 8.39 2.27
N ALA A 261 -3.85 8.38 2.79
CA ALA A 261 -2.63 8.53 1.97
C ALA A 261 -2.39 7.37 1.00
N LEU A 262 -2.87 6.16 1.32
CA LEU A 262 -2.77 4.98 0.47
C LEU A 262 -3.84 4.91 -0.64
N TYR A 263 -4.62 5.97 -0.87
CA TYR A 263 -5.55 6.01 -1.99
C TYR A 263 -4.83 5.84 -3.34
N GLY A 264 -5.29 4.88 -4.15
CA GLY A 264 -4.60 4.42 -5.36
C GLY A 264 -3.56 3.32 -5.14
N GLN A 265 -3.24 2.94 -3.89
CA GLN A 265 -2.38 1.81 -3.52
C GLN A 265 -3.19 0.73 -2.77
N GLY A 266 -4.30 0.28 -3.38
CA GLY A 266 -5.32 -0.55 -2.71
C GLY A 266 -4.81 -1.87 -2.12
N ILE A 267 -3.79 -2.50 -2.74
CA ILE A 267 -3.18 -3.73 -2.20
C ILE A 267 -2.44 -3.44 -0.89
N GLU A 268 -1.71 -2.33 -0.81
CA GLU A 268 -1.00 -1.92 0.40
C GLU A 268 -2.00 -1.50 1.48
N ALA A 269 -3.03 -0.72 1.14
CA ALA A 269 -4.11 -0.35 2.06
C ALA A 269 -4.84 -1.59 2.64
N TRP A 270 -5.16 -2.57 1.79
CA TRP A 270 -5.77 -3.83 2.23
C TRP A 270 -4.80 -4.66 3.07
N THR A 271 -3.51 -4.62 2.80
CA THR A 271 -2.49 -5.33 3.60
C THR A 271 -2.36 -4.71 4.98
N GLU A 272 -2.30 -3.38 5.09
CA GLU A 272 -2.25 -2.70 6.39
C GLU A 272 -3.52 -2.92 7.20
N TYR A 273 -4.71 -2.82 6.57
CA TYR A 273 -5.97 -3.12 7.25
C TYR A 273 -6.01 -4.55 7.79
N ARG A 274 -5.56 -5.53 7.00
CA ARG A 274 -5.48 -6.92 7.46
C ARG A 274 -4.46 -7.12 8.57
N ARG A 275 -3.42 -6.29 8.65
CA ARG A 275 -2.36 -6.42 9.66
C ARG A 275 -2.88 -5.99 11.01
N THR A 276 -3.53 -4.84 11.05
CA THR A 276 -3.79 -4.09 12.28
C THR A 276 -5.26 -4.02 12.65
N GLY A 277 -6.16 -4.36 11.71
CA GLY A 277 -7.60 -4.08 11.83
C GLY A 277 -7.94 -2.59 11.73
N LEU A 278 -6.97 -1.73 11.44
CA LEU A 278 -7.14 -0.27 11.36
C LEU A 278 -7.07 0.25 9.92
N PRO A 279 -7.79 1.34 9.60
CA PRO A 279 -8.67 2.09 10.48
C PRO A 279 -9.93 1.32 10.85
N VAL A 280 -10.57 1.71 11.96
CA VAL A 280 -11.88 1.17 12.31
C VAL A 280 -12.87 1.59 11.22
N LEU A 281 -13.36 0.61 10.47
CA LEU A 281 -14.34 0.84 9.42
C LEU A 281 -15.70 1.17 10.05
N PRO A 282 -16.50 2.05 9.41
CA PRO A 282 -17.84 2.35 9.89
C PRO A 282 -18.73 1.10 9.89
N GLU A 283 -19.84 1.18 10.63
CA GLU A 283 -20.87 0.14 10.59
C GLU A 283 -21.31 -0.15 9.15
N LYS A 284 -21.49 -1.44 8.87
CA LYS A 284 -21.88 -1.91 7.55
C LYS A 284 -23.27 -1.39 7.18
N ASP A 285 -23.48 -1.12 5.89
CA ASP A 285 -24.83 -0.87 5.37
C ASP A 285 -25.72 -2.07 5.72
N SER A 286 -26.96 -1.81 6.17
CA SER A 286 -27.89 -2.88 6.56
C SER A 286 -28.25 -3.84 5.42
N ARG A 287 -28.01 -3.42 4.18
CA ARG A 287 -28.21 -4.21 2.96
C ARG A 287 -26.94 -4.91 2.48
N ALA A 288 -25.81 -4.72 3.15
CA ALA A 288 -24.56 -5.35 2.75
C ALA A 288 -24.66 -6.87 2.86
N ILE A 289 -24.23 -7.58 1.82
CA ILE A 289 -24.23 -9.05 1.78
C ILE A 289 -22.79 -9.53 1.95
N PHE A 290 -22.57 -10.37 2.95
CA PHE A 290 -21.26 -10.95 3.23
C PHE A 290 -21.24 -12.42 2.85
N VAL A 291 -20.59 -12.74 1.73
CA VAL A 291 -20.44 -14.11 1.22
C VAL A 291 -19.36 -14.92 1.96
N ASN A 292 -18.63 -14.30 2.88
CA ASN A 292 -17.51 -14.89 3.63
C ASN A 292 -17.80 -14.92 5.14
N ASP A 293 -19.03 -15.30 5.52
CA ASP A 293 -19.50 -15.40 6.91
C ASP A 293 -19.35 -14.10 7.73
N GLY A 294 -19.44 -12.94 7.06
CA GLY A 294 -19.22 -11.64 7.70
C GLY A 294 -17.76 -11.26 7.95
N VAL A 295 -16.80 -12.14 7.61
CA VAL A 295 -15.36 -11.89 7.72
C VAL A 295 -14.87 -11.19 6.45
N LEU A 296 -14.25 -10.03 6.58
CA LEU A 296 -13.60 -9.39 5.44
C LEU A 296 -12.44 -10.27 4.93
N PRO A 297 -12.26 -10.44 3.61
CA PRO A 297 -11.20 -11.29 3.07
C PRO A 297 -9.81 -10.97 3.66
N THR A 298 -9.17 -11.98 4.24
CA THR A 298 -7.84 -11.88 4.87
C THR A 298 -6.71 -12.29 3.91
N ARG A 299 -7.06 -12.98 2.83
CA ARG A 299 -6.14 -13.45 1.79
C ARG A 299 -6.92 -13.86 0.55
N LEU A 300 -6.20 -14.21 -0.50
CA LEU A 300 -6.75 -14.94 -1.63
C LEU A 300 -6.44 -16.45 -1.47
N PRO A 301 -7.37 -17.34 -1.83
CA PRO A 301 -7.05 -18.77 -1.91
C PRO A 301 -6.04 -19.01 -3.05
N TYR A 302 -5.31 -20.13 -2.98
CA TYR A 302 -4.43 -20.47 -4.09
C TYR A 302 -5.23 -20.72 -5.38
N PRO A 303 -4.65 -20.45 -6.56
CA PRO A 303 -5.30 -20.76 -7.83
C PRO A 303 -5.65 -22.24 -7.92
N THR A 304 -6.84 -22.56 -8.44
CA THR A 304 -7.29 -23.95 -8.60
C THR A 304 -6.37 -24.78 -9.50
N THR A 305 -5.62 -24.13 -10.38
CA THR A 305 -4.62 -24.78 -11.24
C THR A 305 -3.47 -25.42 -10.44
N GLU A 306 -3.12 -24.90 -9.27
CA GLU A 306 -2.07 -25.47 -8.42
C GLU A 306 -2.43 -26.88 -7.93
N GLN A 307 -3.72 -27.15 -7.73
CA GLN A 307 -4.21 -28.47 -7.36
C GLN A 307 -3.94 -29.53 -8.44
N SER A 308 -3.86 -29.11 -9.70
CA SER A 308 -3.56 -29.99 -10.84
C SER A 308 -2.09 -29.98 -11.27
N LEU A 309 -1.41 -28.83 -11.21
CA LEU A 309 -0.07 -28.66 -11.77
C LEU A 309 1.05 -28.88 -10.75
N ASN A 310 0.75 -28.71 -9.45
CA ASN A 310 1.73 -28.80 -8.38
C ASN A 310 1.13 -29.45 -7.11
N ALA A 311 0.33 -30.50 -7.30
CA ALA A 311 -0.57 -31.05 -6.26
C ALA A 311 0.11 -31.39 -4.92
N SER A 312 1.32 -31.95 -4.94
CA SER A 312 2.07 -32.27 -3.72
C SER A 312 2.46 -31.02 -2.94
N GLU A 313 2.97 -30.00 -3.64
CA GLU A 313 3.39 -28.75 -3.02
C GLU A 313 2.19 -27.87 -2.68
N TYR A 314 1.08 -27.97 -3.40
CA TYR A 314 -0.20 -27.38 -3.00
C TYR A 314 -0.63 -27.95 -1.65
N ALA A 315 -0.63 -29.28 -1.47
CA ALA A 315 -1.02 -29.90 -0.20
C ALA A 315 -0.14 -29.43 0.96
N ARG A 316 1.18 -29.39 0.77
CA ARG A 316 2.13 -28.82 1.73
C ARG A 316 1.88 -27.33 1.98
N GLY A 317 1.65 -26.56 0.91
CA GLY A 317 1.30 -25.15 0.97
C GLY A 317 0.07 -24.92 1.84
N VAL A 318 -0.96 -25.75 1.70
CA VAL A 318 -2.16 -25.69 2.55
C VAL A 318 -1.85 -25.99 4.02
N GLU A 319 -0.93 -26.91 4.31
CA GLU A 319 -0.46 -27.12 5.69
C GLU A 319 0.26 -25.87 6.25
N LEU A 320 1.08 -25.21 5.43
CA LEU A 320 1.80 -23.98 5.82
C LEU A 320 0.87 -22.79 6.08
N ILE A 321 -0.35 -22.80 5.55
CA ILE A 321 -1.37 -21.79 5.87
C ILE A 321 -1.73 -21.84 7.37
N GLY A 322 -1.66 -23.01 8.00
CA GLY A 322 -2.14 -23.22 9.37
C GLY A 322 -3.67 -23.24 9.49
N GLY A 323 -4.38 -23.44 8.39
CA GLY A 323 -5.84 -23.45 8.30
C GLY A 323 -6.32 -23.76 6.88
N SER A 324 -7.62 -23.64 6.61
CA SER A 324 -8.17 -23.93 5.29
C SER A 324 -7.71 -22.91 4.23
N ASP A 325 -7.56 -23.37 2.99
CA ASP A 325 -7.31 -22.51 1.82
C ASP A 325 -8.58 -21.75 1.41
N ASN A 326 -8.85 -20.65 2.12
CA ASN A 326 -10.00 -19.79 1.90
C ASN A 326 -9.67 -18.33 2.21
N ALA A 327 -10.65 -17.44 2.04
CA ALA A 327 -10.51 -16.01 2.29
C ALA A 327 -10.60 -15.61 3.78
N LYS A 328 -10.66 -16.56 4.72
CA LYS A 328 -10.82 -16.31 6.17
C LYS A 328 -9.55 -16.57 6.96
N THR A 329 -8.69 -17.47 6.49
CA THR A 329 -7.47 -17.80 7.23
C THR A 329 -6.50 -16.62 7.22
N PRO A 330 -6.05 -16.10 8.37
CA PRO A 330 -5.19 -14.93 8.43
C PRO A 330 -3.82 -15.19 7.79
N MET A 331 -3.15 -14.11 7.40
CA MET A 331 -1.75 -14.17 6.97
C MET A 331 -0.85 -14.29 8.21
N TRP A 332 0.37 -14.83 8.05
CA TRP A 332 1.29 -15.06 9.17
C TRP A 332 1.60 -13.78 9.97
N TRP A 333 1.74 -12.64 9.29
CA TRP A 333 2.15 -11.35 9.86
C TRP A 333 1.02 -10.55 10.53
N VAL A 334 -0.23 -11.05 10.53
CA VAL A 334 -1.36 -10.35 11.17
C VAL A 334 -1.12 -10.23 12.68
N GLU A 335 -1.42 -9.08 13.29
CA GLU A 335 -1.22 -8.82 14.72
C GLU A 335 -2.02 -9.78 15.61
#